data_AF-A0AAX0Z1D3-F1
#
_entry.id   AF-A0AAX0Z1D3-F1
#
_cell.length_a   1.000
_cell.length_b   1.000
_cell.length_c   1.000
_cell.angle_alpha   90.00
_cell.angle_beta   90.00
_cell.angle_gamma   90.00
#
_symmetry.space_group_name_H-M   'P 1'
#
loop_
_entity.id
_entity.type
_entity.pdbx_description
1 polymer ?
#
loop_
_entity_poly.entity_id
_entity_poly.type
_entity_poly.pdbx_seq_one_letter_code
_entity_poly.pdbx_strand_id
1 'polypeptide(L)'
;MTLANDPRRAQLRRLKALALGLLLLMLAGFAVRHWQGERGIWAWVSAFCEAAAVGALADWFAVVALFRRPMGLPIPHTAIIPRSKERIGDSLALFVRDQFLEPGVLLAKLQVFDPASRLGSWLADPARSR
;
A
#
# COMPACT_ATOMS: atom_id res chain seq x y z
N MET A 1 -9.10 9.19 -25.20
CA MET A 1 -8.12 8.19 -24.71
C MET A 1 -8.66 7.63 -23.40
N THR A 2 -9.21 6.42 -23.46
CA THR A 2 -10.18 5.88 -22.50
C THR A 2 -9.51 5.35 -21.24
N LEU A 3 -9.82 5.93 -20.08
CA LEU A 3 -9.46 5.43 -18.73
C LEU A 3 -10.12 4.08 -18.37
N ALA A 4 -10.74 3.41 -19.33
CA ALA A 4 -11.52 2.19 -19.13
C ALA A 4 -10.65 0.92 -19.09
N ASN A 5 -9.45 0.92 -19.68
CA ASN A 5 -8.55 -0.23 -19.75
C ASN A 5 -7.20 0.06 -19.08
N ASP A 6 -7.23 0.37 -17.79
CA ASP A 6 -6.02 0.37 -16.98
C ASP A 6 -5.63 -1.08 -16.63
N PRO A 7 -4.50 -1.61 -17.14
CA PRO A 7 -4.06 -2.98 -16.85
C PRO A 7 -3.91 -3.25 -15.35
N ARG A 8 -3.66 -2.21 -14.54
CA ARG A 8 -3.56 -2.32 -13.08
C ARG A 8 -4.90 -2.71 -12.44
N ARG A 9 -6.02 -2.22 -12.98
CA ARG A 9 -7.37 -2.58 -12.48
C ARG A 9 -7.69 -4.05 -12.75
N ALA A 10 -7.22 -4.60 -13.87
CA ALA A 10 -7.37 -6.03 -14.15
C ALA A 10 -6.49 -6.87 -13.21
N GLN A 11 -5.26 -6.44 -12.95
CA GLN A 11 -4.35 -7.12 -12.02
C GLN A 11 -4.87 -7.11 -10.58
N LEU A 12 -5.40 -5.97 -10.11
CA LEU A 12 -6.03 -5.86 -8.78
C LEU A 12 -7.26 -6.77 -8.65
N ARG A 13 -8.08 -6.88 -9.70
CA ARG A 13 -9.23 -7.81 -9.72
C ARG A 13 -8.77 -9.27 -9.63
N ARG A 14 -7.70 -9.64 -10.32
CA ARG A 14 -7.10 -10.99 -10.25
C ARG A 14 -6.56 -11.30 -8.85
N LEU A 15 -5.83 -10.37 -8.25
CA LEU A 15 -5.30 -10.55 -6.88
C LEU A 15 -6.44 -10.67 -5.85
N LYS A 16 -7.50 -9.85 -5.98
CA LYS A 16 -8.69 -9.98 -5.14
C LYS A 16 -9.40 -11.31 -5.33
N ALA A 17 -9.52 -11.79 -6.58
CA ALA A 17 -10.12 -13.08 -6.88
C ALA A 17 -9.30 -14.26 -6.35
N LEU A 18 -7.95 -14.19 -6.46
CA LEU A 18 -7.05 -15.18 -5.86
C LEU A 18 -7.14 -15.19 -4.34
N ALA A 19 -7.15 -14.02 -3.70
CA ALA A 19 -7.32 -13.90 -2.26
C ALA A 19 -8.69 -14.46 -1.80
N LEU A 20 -9.76 -14.18 -2.54
CA LEU A 20 -11.10 -14.72 -2.28
C LEU A 20 -11.13 -16.25 -2.50
N GLY A 21 -10.45 -16.75 -3.53
CA GLY A 21 -10.31 -18.19 -3.78
C GLY A 21 -9.55 -18.90 -2.67
N LEU A 22 -8.46 -18.31 -2.17
CA LEU A 22 -7.71 -18.84 -1.02
C LEU A 22 -8.58 -18.86 0.24
N LEU A 23 -9.36 -17.80 0.48
CA LEU A 23 -10.28 -17.70 1.61
C LEU A 23 -11.35 -18.80 1.57
N LEU A 24 -11.97 -19.00 0.40
CA LEU A 24 -12.97 -20.05 0.19
C LEU A 24 -12.37 -21.45 0.34
N LEU A 25 -11.13 -21.65 -0.12
CA LEU A 25 -10.41 -22.91 0.05
C LEU A 25 -10.14 -23.23 1.53
N MET A 26 -9.78 -22.24 2.35
CA MET A 26 -9.64 -22.43 3.79
C MET A 26 -10.98 -22.71 4.49
N LEU A 27 -12.05 -22.00 4.12
CA LEU A 27 -13.41 -22.28 4.62
C LEU A 27 -13.88 -23.69 4.24
N ALA A 28 -13.59 -24.14 3.02
CA ALA A 28 -13.90 -25.49 2.58
C ALA A 28 -13.10 -26.54 3.39
N GLY A 29 -11.80 -26.30 3.64
CA GLY A 29 -10.99 -27.16 4.51
C GLY A 29 -11.55 -27.26 5.94
N PHE A 30 -12.03 -26.14 6.50
CA PHE A 30 -12.70 -26.12 7.80
C PHE A 30 -14.03 -26.89 7.80
N ALA A 31 -14.86 -26.72 6.76
CA ALA A 31 -16.13 -27.46 6.62
C ALA A 31 -15.90 -28.98 6.46
N VAL A 32 -14.88 -29.37 5.71
CA VAL A 32 -14.48 -30.78 5.52
C VAL A 32 -13.97 -31.37 6.84
N ARG A 33 -13.19 -30.61 7.64
CA ARG A 33 -12.79 -30.99 9.01
C ARG A 33 -14.02 -31.22 9.88
N HIS A 34 -15.00 -30.32 9.83
CA HIS A 34 -16.20 -30.37 10.66
C HIS A 34 -17.08 -31.61 10.37
N TRP A 35 -17.15 -32.05 9.11
CA TRP A 35 -17.94 -33.22 8.73
C TRP A 35 -17.28 -34.58 9.01
N GLN A 36 -15.95 -34.69 9.04
CA GLN A 36 -15.29 -36.00 9.08
C GLN A 36 -15.05 -36.61 10.46
N GLY A 37 -15.29 -35.87 11.55
CA GLY A 37 -15.22 -36.41 12.91
C GLY A 37 -13.78 -36.75 13.34
N GLU A 38 -13.43 -36.38 14.57
CA GLU A 38 -12.05 -36.47 15.07
C GLU A 38 -11.56 -37.91 15.29
N ARG A 39 -11.06 -38.57 14.23
CA ARG A 39 -10.30 -39.83 14.37
C ARG A 39 -9.06 -39.86 13.48
N GLY A 40 -7.89 -40.10 14.09
CA GLY A 40 -6.62 -40.36 13.39
C GLY A 40 -5.98 -39.11 12.76
N ILE A 41 -5.52 -39.23 11.51
CA ILE A 41 -4.82 -38.17 10.72
C ILE A 41 -5.63 -36.84 10.69
N TRP A 42 -6.95 -36.93 10.83
CA TRP A 42 -7.86 -35.79 10.93
C TRP A 42 -7.62 -34.88 12.15
N ALA A 43 -6.99 -35.38 13.22
CA ALA A 43 -6.58 -34.57 14.37
C ALA A 43 -5.38 -33.66 14.05
N TRP A 44 -4.44 -34.11 13.22
CA TRP A 44 -3.31 -33.29 12.76
C TRP A 44 -3.76 -32.23 11.76
N VAL A 45 -4.64 -32.61 10.82
CA VAL A 45 -5.26 -31.66 9.88
C VAL A 45 -6.11 -30.63 10.63
N SER A 46 -6.83 -31.06 11.67
CA SER A 46 -7.53 -30.19 12.60
C SER A 46 -6.62 -29.12 13.19
N ALA A 47 -5.55 -29.54 13.87
CA ALA A 47 -4.62 -28.63 14.53
C ALA A 47 -3.96 -27.67 13.54
N PHE A 48 -3.62 -28.15 12.34
CA PHE A 48 -3.09 -27.31 11.27
C PHE A 48 -4.10 -26.25 10.79
N CYS A 49 -5.37 -26.64 10.55
CA CYS A 49 -6.42 -25.70 10.18
C CYS A 49 -6.68 -24.66 11.28
N GLU A 50 -6.58 -25.06 12.55
CA GLU A 50 -6.75 -24.15 13.70
C GLU A 50 -5.62 -23.13 13.81
N ALA A 51 -4.38 -23.59 13.69
CA ALA A 51 -3.21 -22.72 13.65
C ALA A 51 -3.26 -21.77 12.44
N ALA A 52 -3.67 -22.26 11.27
CA ALA A 52 -3.82 -21.46 10.06
C ALA A 52 -4.92 -20.39 10.19
N ALA A 53 -6.06 -20.72 10.82
CA ALA A 53 -7.13 -19.77 11.07
C ALA A 53 -6.68 -18.64 12.03
N VAL A 54 -5.99 -18.99 13.11
CA VAL A 54 -5.42 -18.00 14.04
C VAL A 54 -4.36 -17.14 13.35
N GLY A 55 -3.49 -17.73 12.53
CA GLY A 55 -2.49 -17.00 11.75
C GLY A 55 -3.11 -16.00 10.78
N ALA A 56 -4.17 -16.38 10.07
CA ALA A 56 -4.91 -15.49 9.17
C ALA A 56 -5.59 -14.32 9.93
N LEU A 57 -6.15 -14.59 11.12
CA LEU A 57 -6.72 -13.55 11.98
C LEU A 57 -5.66 -12.58 12.49
N ALA A 58 -4.47 -13.08 12.85
CA ALA A 58 -3.36 -12.26 13.33
C ALA A 58 -2.82 -11.33 12.24
N ASP A 59 -2.65 -11.84 11.01
CA ASP A 59 -2.22 -11.03 9.87
C ASP A 59 -3.24 -9.93 9.54
N TRP A 60 -4.53 -10.28 9.50
CA TRP A 60 -5.61 -9.30 9.33
C TRP A 60 -5.56 -8.22 10.42
N PHE A 61 -5.42 -8.62 11.67
CA PHE A 61 -5.32 -7.69 12.80
C PHE A 61 -4.10 -6.77 12.67
N ALA A 62 -2.94 -7.28 12.28
CA ALA A 62 -1.71 -6.50 12.14
C ALA A 62 -1.85 -5.41 11.07
N VAL A 63 -2.37 -5.77 9.88
CA VAL A 63 -2.58 -4.80 8.79
C VAL A 63 -3.63 -3.76 9.18
N VAL A 64 -4.75 -4.18 9.79
CA VAL A 64 -5.78 -3.25 10.25
C VAL A 64 -5.21 -2.33 11.33
N ALA A 65 -4.50 -2.85 12.33
CA ALA A 65 -3.89 -2.08 13.41
C ALA A 65 -2.82 -1.10 12.94
N LEU A 66 -2.18 -1.36 11.79
CA LEU A 66 -1.25 -0.40 11.20
C LEU A 66 -1.96 0.87 10.72
N PHE A 67 -3.14 0.72 10.11
CA PHE A 67 -3.84 1.81 9.43
C PHE A 67 -5.07 2.37 10.17
N ARG A 68 -5.77 1.55 10.95
CA ARG A 68 -7.07 1.85 11.58
C ARG A 68 -7.19 1.13 12.92
N ARG A 69 -8.27 1.37 13.66
CA ARG A 69 -8.57 0.63 14.89
C ARG A 69 -9.40 -0.61 14.55
N PRO A 70 -8.92 -1.84 14.84
CA PRO A 70 -9.70 -3.05 14.60
C PRO A 70 -11.00 -3.00 15.42
N MET A 71 -12.13 -3.24 14.76
CA MET A 71 -13.49 -3.15 15.31
C MET A 71 -13.91 -1.81 15.93
N GLY A 72 -13.16 -0.72 15.69
CA GLY A 72 -13.49 0.61 16.24
C GLY A 72 -13.24 0.76 17.75
N LEU A 73 -12.73 -0.27 18.43
CA LEU A 73 -12.45 -0.25 19.86
C LEU A 73 -11.19 0.60 20.15
N PRO A 74 -11.15 1.36 21.26
CA PRO A 74 -10.00 2.19 21.64
C PRO A 74 -8.88 1.33 22.25
N ILE A 75 -8.26 0.47 21.43
CA ILE A 75 -7.14 -0.36 21.86
C ILE A 75 -5.85 0.49 21.84
N PRO A 76 -5.13 0.63 22.97
CA PRO A 76 -3.84 1.32 23.01
C PRO A 76 -2.84 0.65 22.04
N HIS A 77 -2.00 1.45 21.38
CA HIS A 77 -1.01 1.02 20.38
C HIS A 77 -1.54 0.52 19.02
N THR A 78 -2.82 0.71 18.70
CA THR A 78 -3.37 0.53 17.34
C THR A 78 -3.45 1.85 16.56
N ALA A 79 -3.58 1.80 15.24
CA ALA A 79 -3.45 2.93 14.30
C ALA A 79 -2.06 3.61 14.35
N ILE A 80 -1.00 2.81 14.21
CA ILE A 80 0.41 3.27 14.32
C ILE A 80 0.74 4.36 13.29
N ILE A 81 0.31 4.21 12.03
CA ILE A 81 0.59 5.19 10.97
C ILE A 81 -0.13 6.52 11.22
N PRO A 82 -1.46 6.55 11.45
CA PRO A 82 -2.15 7.81 11.79
C PRO A 82 -1.55 8.52 13.01
N ARG A 83 -1.16 7.76 14.03
CA ARG A 83 -0.57 8.30 15.27
C ARG A 83 0.81 8.93 15.05
N SER A 84 1.58 8.43 14.08
CA SER A 84 2.95 8.90 13.78
C SER A 84 3.02 9.78 12.53
N LYS A 85 1.88 10.27 12.03
CA LYS A 85 1.79 11.01 10.76
C LYS A 85 2.69 12.24 10.72
N GLU A 86 2.76 13.01 11.79
CA GLU A 86 3.61 14.21 11.87
C GLU A 86 5.09 13.84 11.76
N ARG A 87 5.57 12.88 12.56
CA ARG A 87 6.94 12.37 12.50
C ARG A 87 7.33 11.85 11.11
N ILE A 88 6.42 11.12 10.46
CA ILE A 88 6.63 10.62 9.09
C ILE A 88 6.68 11.79 8.11
N GLY A 89 5.82 12.80 8.28
CA GLY A 89 5.81 14.02 7.48
C GLY A 89 7.12 14.80 7.58
N ASP A 90 7.63 15.02 8.79
CA ASP A 90 8.90 15.72 9.02
C ASP A 90 10.08 14.97 8.39
N SER A 91 10.12 13.64 8.56
CA SER A 91 11.16 12.79 7.96
C SER A 91 11.11 12.84 6.42
N LEU A 92 9.91 12.84 5.84
CA LEU A 92 9.74 12.95 4.39
C LEU A 92 10.12 14.34 3.88
N ALA A 93 9.83 15.41 4.61
CA ALA A 93 10.22 16.76 4.27
C ALA A 93 11.74 16.92 4.24
N LEU A 94 12.43 16.38 5.26
CA LEU A 94 13.90 16.33 5.30
C LEU A 94 14.45 15.53 4.12
N PHE A 95 13.91 14.35 3.84
CA PHE A 95 14.33 13.54 2.70
C PHE A 95 14.17 14.27 1.35
N VAL A 96 13.03 14.94 1.13
CA VAL A 96 12.82 15.70 -0.11
C VAL A 96 13.79 16.88 -0.20
N ARG A 97 14.02 17.59 0.91
CA ARG A 97 15.00 18.66 0.97
C ARG A 97 16.40 18.15 0.59
N ASP A 98 16.84 17.08 1.23
CA ASP A 98 18.21 16.60 1.13
C ASP A 98 18.46 15.88 -0.20
N GLN A 99 17.44 15.23 -0.78
CA GLN A 99 17.64 14.41 -1.99
C GLN A 99 17.19 15.07 -3.29
N PHE A 100 16.29 16.06 -3.23
CA PHE A 100 15.77 16.76 -4.42
C PHE A 100 16.10 18.25 -4.44
N LEU A 101 16.24 18.90 -3.28
CA LEU A 101 16.55 20.33 -3.18
C LEU A 101 18.01 20.60 -2.81
N GLU A 102 18.87 19.57 -2.82
CA GLU A 102 20.30 19.80 -2.65
C GLU A 102 20.80 20.75 -3.77
N PRO A 103 21.46 21.87 -3.41
CA PRO A 103 21.85 22.90 -4.38
C PRO A 103 22.59 22.34 -5.60
N GLY A 104 23.44 21.32 -5.42
CA GLY A 104 24.15 20.65 -6.50
C GLY A 104 23.23 19.92 -7.49
N VAL A 105 22.24 19.18 -7.00
CA VAL A 105 21.24 18.48 -7.83
C VAL A 105 20.32 19.47 -8.54
N LEU A 106 19.95 20.55 -7.85
CA LEU A 106 19.08 21.60 -8.38
C LEU A 106 19.78 22.37 -9.50
N LEU A 107 21.06 22.75 -9.31
CA LEU A 107 21.86 23.44 -10.34
C LEU A 107 22.06 22.56 -11.57
N ALA A 108 22.35 21.28 -11.38
CA ALA A 108 22.50 20.32 -12.47
C ALA A 108 21.20 20.18 -13.29
N LYS A 109 20.03 20.14 -12.64
CA LYS A 109 18.74 20.13 -13.35
C LYS A 109 18.42 21.47 -14.02
N LEU A 110 18.77 22.60 -13.40
CA LEU A 110 18.53 23.92 -13.97
C LEU A 110 19.35 24.17 -15.24
N GLN A 111 20.59 23.69 -15.28
CA GLN A 111 21.45 23.74 -16.47
C GLN A 111 20.88 22.92 -17.65
N VAL A 112 20.22 21.79 -17.37
CA VAL A 112 19.62 20.95 -18.42
C VAL A 112 18.34 21.55 -18.99
N PHE A 113 17.53 22.21 -18.16
CA PHE A 113 16.26 22.78 -18.59
C PHE A 113 16.37 24.22 -19.15
N ASP A 114 17.50 24.89 -18.91
CA ASP A 114 17.79 26.30 -19.26
C ASP A 114 16.55 27.22 -19.30
N PRO A 115 15.79 27.30 -18.18
CA PRO A 115 14.56 28.09 -18.13
C PRO A 115 14.84 29.59 -18.30
N ALA A 116 16.06 30.03 -17.99
CA ALA A 116 16.49 31.40 -18.13
C ALA A 116 16.57 31.84 -19.61
N SER A 117 17.14 31.03 -20.50
CA SER A 117 17.17 31.34 -21.93
C SER A 117 15.79 31.26 -22.58
N ARG A 118 14.91 30.36 -22.12
CA ARG A 118 13.51 30.31 -22.55
C ARG A 118 12.71 31.54 -22.11
N LEU A 119 12.87 31.99 -20.86
CA LEU A 119 12.23 33.21 -20.38
C LEU A 119 12.81 34.45 -21.09
N GLY A 120 14.13 34.48 -21.32
CA GLY A 120 14.80 35.55 -22.06
C GLY A 120 14.33 35.65 -23.50
N SER A 121 14.24 34.53 -24.23
CA SER A 121 13.73 34.51 -25.60
C SER A 121 12.24 34.85 -25.69
N TRP A 122 11.44 34.46 -24.69
CA TRP A 122 10.03 34.84 -24.60
C TRP A 122 9.82 36.34 -24.33
N LEU A 123 10.63 36.93 -23.43
CA LEU A 123 10.59 38.38 -23.15
C LEU A 123 11.19 39.22 -24.28
N ALA A 124 12.15 38.65 -25.04
CA ALA A 124 12.78 39.32 -26.17
C ALA A 124 11.94 39.29 -27.46
N ASP A 125 10.83 38.55 -27.49
CA ASP A 125 9.90 38.49 -28.62
C ASP A 125 8.91 39.67 -28.58
N PRO A 126 9.09 40.72 -29.42
CA PRO A 126 8.25 41.92 -29.39
C PRO A 126 6.83 41.67 -29.94
N ALA A 127 6.57 40.49 -30.52
CA ALA A 127 5.25 40.13 -31.05
C ALA A 127 4.28 39.61 -29.98
N ARG A 128 4.76 39.33 -28.76
CA ARG A 128 3.95 38.77 -27.66
C ARG A 128 3.50 39.77 -26.61
N SER A 129 3.97 41.01 -26.68
CA SER A 129 3.63 42.10 -25.75
C SER A 129 2.58 43.07 -26.31
N ARG A 130 1.70 42.62 -27.19
CA ARG A 130 0.48 43.36 -27.59
C ARG A 130 -0.77 42.61 -27.14
#